data_AF-A0A917P820-F1
#
_entry.id   AF-A0A917P820-F1
#
_cell.length_a   1.000
_cell.length_b   1.000
_cell.length_c   1.000
_cell.angle_alpha   90.00
_cell.angle_beta   90.00
_cell.angle_gamma   90.00
#
_symmetry.space_group_name_H-M   'P 1'
#
loop_
_entity.id
_entity.type
_entity.pdbx_description
1 polymer ?
#
loop_
_entity_poly.entity_id
_entity_poly.type
_entity_poly.pdbx_seq_one_letter_code
_entity_poly.pdbx_strand_id
1 'polypeptide(L)'
;MEAADIARVLGVYAQRVITPRGSTAVSGLELMTALRPPTKAVQDPATGNWVSGYNAGSLGVEPMDPAPPEATPEHPVVVNSGWTGGFLSEEAYQWVRSVDLLSDEECTLPFAVGLDLNTAFLAAAARLVVGLSAPDHFHAPKFNPKIPGSWLVDLSHIELDPRLPSPFTPDGTRPTGPAWYQTHTVAYAQELGHDVHPIEAYLRRETGAYLDPWHDRLKTAYVDTLADLGVTKELDDRAFLAAMEQHKQIDPALAAVLGAIKATVKGGVGKLRERPQGKHYKDGEPWPAMQRPTWRPDIRAAVISKARVNMHRKLNNMVRMTGLYPLAVLSDCVVYPSPGDSPLDFLPYAASGKPQPGGFRLGPTPGLAKLEGVQSMLWAVDLMEKGLNPARHIKGGDAVLDEGE
;
A
#
# COMPACT_ATOMS: atom_id res chain seq x y z
N MET A 1 -20.79 5.01 22.84
CA MET A 1 -21.18 3.69 22.33
C MET A 1 -21.54 2.86 23.53
N GLU A 2 -22.74 2.29 23.57
CA GLU A 2 -23.23 1.52 24.71
C GLU A 2 -22.62 0.10 24.73
N ALA A 3 -22.71 -0.59 25.87
CA ALA A 3 -22.10 -1.92 26.04
C ALA A 3 -22.57 -2.95 24.98
N ALA A 4 -23.84 -2.92 24.59
CA ALA A 4 -24.39 -3.81 23.57
C ALA A 4 -23.77 -3.56 22.18
N ASP A 5 -23.52 -2.30 21.83
CA ASP A 5 -22.86 -1.94 20.57
C ASP A 5 -21.40 -2.38 20.57
N ILE A 6 -20.69 -2.25 21.70
CA ILE A 6 -19.30 -2.73 21.81
C ILE A 6 -19.26 -4.25 21.59
N ALA A 7 -20.15 -5.01 22.24
CA ALA A 7 -20.25 -6.45 22.05
C ALA A 7 -20.55 -6.82 20.58
N ARG A 8 -21.42 -6.05 19.93
CA ARG A 8 -21.74 -6.22 18.50
C ARG A 8 -20.54 -5.93 17.60
N VAL A 9 -19.80 -4.84 17.83
CA VAL A 9 -18.58 -4.50 17.09
C VAL A 9 -17.57 -5.63 17.19
N LEU A 10 -17.29 -6.09 18.41
CA LEU A 10 -16.32 -7.17 18.65
C LEU A 10 -16.79 -8.49 18.01
N GLY A 11 -18.09 -8.82 18.12
CA GLY A 11 -18.67 -10.03 17.53
C GLY A 11 -18.58 -10.04 16.00
N VAL A 12 -19.00 -8.96 15.34
CA VAL A 12 -18.95 -8.83 13.88
C VAL A 12 -17.51 -8.83 13.39
N TYR A 13 -16.61 -8.07 14.05
CA TYR A 13 -15.20 -8.08 13.70
C TYR A 13 -14.58 -9.47 13.86
N ALA A 14 -14.86 -10.18 14.96
CA ALA A 14 -14.35 -11.52 15.20
C ALA A 14 -14.81 -12.53 14.15
N GLN A 15 -16.08 -12.44 13.73
CA GLN A 15 -16.65 -13.31 12.69
C GLN A 15 -16.04 -13.02 11.31
N ARG A 16 -15.86 -11.74 10.97
CA ARG A 16 -15.38 -11.31 9.64
C ARG A 16 -13.87 -11.40 9.48
N VAL A 17 -13.10 -11.15 10.54
CA VAL A 17 -11.65 -11.00 10.49
C VAL A 17 -10.99 -12.11 11.29
N ILE A 18 -10.88 -11.90 12.60
CA ILE A 18 -10.29 -12.81 13.59
C ILE A 18 -10.73 -12.37 14.99
N THR A 19 -10.83 -13.30 15.94
CA THR A 19 -11.05 -12.95 17.35
C THR A 19 -9.95 -11.99 17.82
N PRO A 20 -10.29 -10.76 18.24
CA PRO A 20 -9.30 -9.76 18.60
C PRO A 20 -8.60 -10.13 19.91
N ARG A 21 -7.26 -10.27 19.87
CA ARG A 21 -6.40 -10.53 21.05
C ARG A 21 -5.45 -9.38 21.38
N GLY A 22 -5.51 -8.30 20.63
CA GLY A 22 -4.67 -7.12 20.76
C GLY A 22 -5.17 -6.00 19.85
N SER A 23 -4.27 -5.10 19.45
CA SER A 23 -4.61 -4.04 18.50
C SER A 23 -5.03 -4.62 17.13
N THR A 24 -5.65 -3.80 16.29
CA THR A 24 -5.95 -4.14 14.89
C THR A 24 -4.68 -4.51 14.12
N ALA A 25 -3.55 -3.84 14.40
CA ALA A 25 -2.25 -4.19 13.82
C ALA A 25 -1.79 -5.61 14.20
N VAL A 26 -1.91 -6.00 15.48
CA VAL A 26 -1.61 -7.36 15.95
C VAL A 26 -2.56 -8.37 15.31
N SER A 27 -3.85 -8.05 15.26
CA SER A 27 -4.85 -8.90 14.61
C SER A 27 -4.53 -9.16 13.13
N GLY A 28 -3.98 -8.16 12.44
CA GLY A 28 -3.56 -8.27 11.04
C GLY A 28 -2.44 -9.28 10.84
N LEU A 29 -1.44 -9.29 11.74
CA LEU A 29 -0.36 -10.29 11.74
C LEU A 29 -0.86 -11.68 12.12
N GLU A 30 -1.63 -11.78 13.21
CA GLU A 30 -2.19 -13.06 13.67
C GLU A 30 -3.05 -13.70 12.57
N LEU A 31 -3.78 -12.89 11.81
CA LEU A 31 -4.56 -13.36 10.66
C LEU A 31 -3.69 -13.96 9.56
N MET A 32 -2.52 -13.36 9.25
CA MET A 32 -1.60 -13.94 8.26
C MET A 32 -1.13 -15.33 8.70
N THR A 33 -0.72 -15.47 9.96
CA THR A 33 -0.30 -16.76 10.54
C THR A 33 -1.46 -17.75 10.63
N ALA A 34 -2.66 -17.32 11.02
CA ALA A 34 -3.82 -18.21 11.14
C ALA A 34 -4.26 -18.79 9.78
N LEU A 35 -4.18 -17.99 8.71
CA LEU A 35 -4.58 -18.42 7.36
C LEU A 35 -3.45 -19.14 6.60
N ARG A 36 -2.20 -18.94 7.01
CA ARG A 36 -1.02 -19.64 6.50
C ARG A 36 -0.15 -20.09 7.68
N PRO A 37 -0.59 -21.12 8.43
CA PRO A 37 0.15 -21.59 9.59
C PRO A 37 1.54 -22.09 9.17
N PRO A 38 2.58 -21.91 10.00
CA PRO A 38 3.95 -22.27 9.64
C PRO A 38 4.15 -23.77 9.48
N THR A 39 3.31 -24.56 10.17
CA THR A 39 3.32 -26.02 10.09
C THR A 39 1.93 -26.57 9.79
N LYS A 40 1.89 -27.82 9.35
CA LYS A 40 0.70 -28.63 9.15
C LYS A 40 0.96 -30.04 9.68
N ALA A 41 -0.11 -30.76 10.00
CA ALA A 41 0.01 -32.16 10.33
C ALA A 41 0.45 -32.96 9.09
N VAL A 42 1.53 -33.72 9.22
CA VAL A 42 2.06 -34.62 8.20
C VAL A 42 2.22 -36.00 8.82
N GLN A 43 1.89 -37.05 8.08
CA GLN A 43 2.09 -38.42 8.55
C GLN A 43 3.55 -38.83 8.36
N ASP A 44 4.20 -39.31 9.41
CA ASP A 44 5.52 -39.91 9.37
C ASP A 44 5.44 -41.26 8.64
N PRO A 45 6.10 -41.44 7.48
CA PRO A 45 6.05 -42.68 6.72
C PRO A 45 6.62 -43.90 7.46
N ALA A 46 7.54 -43.69 8.40
CA ALA A 46 8.20 -44.78 9.13
C ALA A 46 7.36 -45.29 10.31
N THR A 47 6.67 -44.40 11.01
CA THR A 47 5.91 -44.74 12.23
C THR A 47 4.39 -44.71 12.06
N GLY A 48 3.88 -44.09 11.00
CA GLY A 48 2.46 -43.86 10.77
C GLY A 48 1.84 -42.77 11.65
N ASN A 49 2.63 -42.17 12.56
CA ASN A 49 2.17 -41.12 13.48
C ASN A 49 2.03 -39.76 12.77
N TRP A 50 1.14 -38.91 13.29
CA TRP A 50 1.03 -37.52 12.84
C TRP A 50 2.06 -36.65 13.56
N VAL A 51 2.90 -35.96 12.79
CA VAL A 51 3.91 -35.03 13.28
C VAL A 51 3.70 -33.64 12.69
N SER A 52 4.28 -32.62 13.31
CA SER A 52 4.31 -31.26 12.76
C SER A 52 5.31 -31.19 11.61
N GLY A 53 4.87 -30.86 10.41
CA GLY A 53 5.72 -30.67 9.24
C GLY A 53 5.57 -29.26 8.64
N TYR A 54 6.56 -28.83 7.87
CA TYR A 54 6.53 -27.52 7.22
C TYR A 54 5.30 -27.38 6.30
N ASN A 55 4.63 -26.23 6.39
CA ASN A 55 3.53 -25.90 5.51
C ASN A 55 4.05 -25.11 4.29
N ALA A 56 4.09 -25.77 3.13
CA ALA A 56 4.53 -25.14 1.89
C ALA A 56 3.72 -23.86 1.57
N GLY A 57 4.42 -22.78 1.24
CA GLY A 57 3.79 -21.47 1.01
C GLY A 57 3.57 -20.62 2.27
N SER A 58 4.03 -21.09 3.44
CA SER A 58 4.08 -20.30 4.69
C SER A 58 5.47 -19.67 4.90
N LEU A 59 5.64 -18.91 5.99
CA LEU A 59 6.93 -18.32 6.37
C LEU A 59 7.79 -19.25 7.23
N GLY A 60 7.31 -20.45 7.58
CA GLY A 60 7.99 -21.33 8.52
C GLY A 60 7.96 -20.81 9.97
N VAL A 61 8.63 -21.55 10.85
CA VAL A 61 8.65 -21.27 12.30
C VAL A 61 9.79 -20.37 12.75
N GLU A 62 10.87 -20.32 11.96
CA GLU A 62 12.07 -19.57 12.31
C GLU A 62 11.98 -18.13 11.77
N PRO A 63 12.38 -17.11 12.55
CA PRO A 63 12.62 -15.79 12.01
C PRO A 63 13.76 -15.81 10.98
N MET A 64 13.77 -14.82 10.10
CA MET A 64 14.70 -14.75 8.99
C MET A 64 15.35 -13.38 8.93
N ASP A 65 16.68 -13.36 8.85
CA ASP A 65 17.40 -12.11 8.65
C ASP A 65 17.07 -11.50 7.28
N PRO A 66 16.84 -10.17 7.23
CA PRO A 66 16.62 -9.46 5.98
C PRO A 66 17.94 -9.32 5.20
N ALA A 67 17.87 -9.00 3.92
CA ALA A 67 19.07 -8.50 3.24
C ALA A 67 19.48 -7.16 3.87
N PRO A 68 20.78 -6.81 3.94
CA PRO A 68 21.23 -5.51 4.44
C PRO A 68 20.46 -4.29 3.90
N PRO A 69 20.18 -4.16 2.57
CA PRO A 69 19.41 -3.03 2.07
C PRO A 69 17.93 -3.03 2.46
N GLU A 70 17.35 -4.18 2.86
CA GLU A 70 15.94 -4.30 3.25
C GLU A 70 15.72 -3.92 4.74
N ALA A 71 16.79 -3.97 5.54
CA ALA A 71 16.75 -3.70 6.97
C ALA A 71 16.54 -2.22 7.30
N THR A 72 16.29 -1.92 8.57
CA THR A 72 16.39 -0.55 9.10
C THR A 72 17.84 -0.27 9.53
N PRO A 73 18.29 1.00 9.54
CA PRO A 73 19.68 1.33 9.91
C PRO A 73 20.13 0.77 11.26
N GLU A 74 19.21 0.72 12.22
CA GLU A 74 19.45 0.21 13.57
C GLU A 74 19.49 -1.32 13.70
N HIS A 75 19.16 -2.07 12.63
CA HIS A 75 19.06 -3.53 12.67
C HIS A 75 20.43 -4.21 12.89
N PRO A 76 20.53 -5.31 13.67
CA PRO A 76 21.78 -6.03 13.90
C PRO A 76 22.55 -6.43 12.63
N VAL A 77 21.87 -6.91 11.59
CA VAL A 77 22.48 -7.21 10.27
C VAL A 77 23.23 -6.02 9.68
N VAL A 78 22.76 -4.79 9.89
CA VAL A 78 23.39 -3.57 9.38
C VAL A 78 24.54 -3.14 10.27
N VAL A 79 24.28 -3.02 11.58
CA VAL A 79 25.25 -2.50 12.55
C VAL A 79 26.45 -3.45 12.70
N ASN A 80 26.20 -4.76 12.82
CA ASN A 80 27.27 -5.74 13.05
C ASN A 80 28.11 -6.01 11.80
N SER A 81 27.55 -5.78 10.60
CA SER A 81 28.31 -5.90 9.34
C SER A 81 29.00 -4.60 8.94
N GLY A 82 28.63 -3.46 9.53
CA GLY A 82 29.11 -2.14 9.12
C GLY A 82 28.59 -1.70 7.74
N TRP A 83 27.37 -2.13 7.37
CA TRP A 83 26.81 -1.89 6.04
C TRP A 83 26.65 -0.40 5.71
N THR A 84 27.17 0.01 4.55
CA THR A 84 27.06 1.38 4.00
C THR A 84 26.50 1.42 2.58
N GLY A 85 26.05 0.28 2.03
CA GLY A 85 25.65 0.15 0.63
C GLY A 85 24.30 0.75 0.26
N GLY A 86 23.72 1.61 1.12
CA GLY A 86 22.40 2.20 0.95
C GLY A 86 21.25 1.28 1.37
N PHE A 87 20.03 1.82 1.36
CA PHE A 87 18.82 1.13 1.80
C PHE A 87 17.72 1.24 0.77
N LEU A 88 16.85 0.25 0.79
CA LEU A 88 15.62 0.23 0.03
C LEU A 88 14.62 1.22 0.63
N SER A 89 14.16 2.17 -0.19
CA SER A 89 13.24 3.24 0.20
C SER A 89 11.87 3.05 -0.46
N GLU A 90 11.26 1.90 -0.20
CA GLU A 90 9.91 1.60 -0.70
C GLU A 90 8.85 2.10 0.28
N GLU A 91 8.50 3.38 0.14
CA GLU A 91 7.41 4.04 0.86
C GLU A 91 6.33 4.53 -0.10
N ALA A 92 5.16 4.82 0.44
CA ALA A 92 4.05 5.39 -0.31
C ALA A 92 4.34 6.84 -0.71
N TYR A 93 3.62 7.37 -1.69
CA TYR A 93 3.90 8.71 -2.20
C TYR A 93 3.72 9.80 -1.13
N GLN A 94 4.60 10.78 -1.16
CA GLN A 94 4.41 12.10 -0.57
C GLN A 94 4.95 13.13 -1.56
N TRP A 95 4.11 13.52 -2.51
CA TRP A 95 4.50 14.37 -3.63
C TRP A 95 3.50 15.50 -3.85
N VAL A 96 4.05 16.69 -4.17
CA VAL A 96 3.30 17.89 -4.52
C VAL A 96 3.90 18.42 -5.82
N ARG A 97 3.05 18.72 -6.80
CA ARG A 97 3.47 19.34 -8.06
C ARG A 97 3.99 20.75 -7.79
N SER A 98 5.05 21.16 -8.48
CA SER A 98 5.47 22.56 -8.42
C SER A 98 4.36 23.46 -8.99
N VAL A 99 4.09 24.58 -8.32
CA VAL A 99 3.12 25.59 -8.77
C VAL A 99 3.52 26.21 -10.11
N ASP A 100 4.82 26.29 -10.39
CA ASP A 100 5.37 26.80 -11.66
C ASP A 100 5.01 25.92 -12.87
N LEU A 101 4.55 24.68 -12.61
CA LEU A 101 4.15 23.76 -13.66
C LEU A 101 2.64 23.82 -13.94
N LEU A 102 1.84 24.58 -13.18
CA LEU A 102 0.41 24.73 -13.43
C LEU A 102 0.18 25.56 -14.69
N SER A 103 -0.73 25.12 -15.55
CA SER A 103 -1.13 25.91 -16.71
C SER A 103 -2.15 26.99 -16.33
N ASP A 104 -2.25 28.04 -17.14
CA ASP A 104 -3.31 29.06 -17.00
C ASP A 104 -4.71 28.41 -17.03
N GLU A 105 -4.92 27.41 -17.89
CA GLU A 105 -6.18 26.68 -17.99
C GLU A 105 -6.50 25.91 -16.70
N GLU A 106 -5.54 25.19 -16.12
CA GLU A 106 -5.72 24.50 -14.83
C GLU A 106 -6.08 25.49 -13.71
N CYS A 107 -5.50 26.70 -13.73
CA CYS A 107 -5.77 27.74 -12.75
C CYS A 107 -7.17 28.37 -12.88
N THR A 108 -7.84 28.22 -14.03
CA THR A 108 -9.24 28.67 -14.21
C THR A 108 -10.27 27.67 -13.69
N LEU A 109 -9.86 26.43 -13.41
CA LEU A 109 -10.77 25.41 -12.89
C LEU A 109 -11.19 25.77 -11.45
N PRO A 110 -12.47 25.67 -11.09
CA PRO A 110 -12.97 26.15 -9.81
C PRO A 110 -12.62 25.25 -8.62
N PHE A 111 -12.40 23.94 -8.84
CA PHE A 111 -12.29 22.97 -7.77
C PHE A 111 -10.98 22.16 -7.81
N ALA A 112 -10.57 21.70 -6.63
CA ALA A 112 -9.63 20.62 -6.42
C ALA A 112 -10.38 19.44 -5.77
N VAL A 113 -10.36 18.27 -6.43
CA VAL A 113 -11.10 17.08 -6.00
C VAL A 113 -10.13 15.97 -5.63
N GLY A 114 -10.26 15.45 -4.41
CA GLY A 114 -9.46 14.34 -3.88
C GLY A 114 -10.12 13.00 -4.15
N LEU A 115 -9.38 12.07 -4.75
CA LEU A 115 -9.75 10.66 -4.88
C LEU A 115 -8.88 9.82 -3.94
N ASP A 116 -9.49 8.96 -3.15
CA ASP A 116 -8.79 7.99 -2.30
C ASP A 116 -9.08 6.57 -2.77
N LEU A 117 -8.05 5.74 -2.91
CA LEU A 117 -8.24 4.33 -3.26
C LEU A 117 -8.61 3.51 -2.01
N ASN A 118 -9.72 2.77 -2.09
CA ASN A 118 -10.13 1.89 -1.01
C ASN A 118 -9.04 0.86 -0.71
N THR A 119 -8.42 0.92 0.47
CA THR A 119 -7.45 -0.08 0.98
C THR A 119 -6.38 -0.45 -0.06
N ALA A 120 -5.65 0.54 -0.60
CA ALA A 120 -4.71 0.34 -1.72
C ALA A 120 -3.66 -0.75 -1.46
N PHE A 121 -3.12 -0.85 -0.24
CA PHE A 121 -2.17 -1.89 0.13
C PHE A 121 -2.79 -3.29 0.16
N LEU A 122 -4.06 -3.41 0.55
CA LEU A 122 -4.80 -4.68 0.44
C LEU A 122 -4.93 -5.08 -1.03
N ALA A 123 -5.30 -4.15 -1.91
CA ALA A 123 -5.39 -4.40 -3.33
C ALA A 123 -4.03 -4.80 -3.95
N ALA A 124 -2.93 -4.21 -3.47
CA ALA A 124 -1.58 -4.58 -3.90
C ALA A 124 -1.15 -5.97 -3.41
N ALA A 125 -1.58 -6.39 -2.22
CA ALA A 125 -1.29 -7.72 -1.68
C ALA A 125 -1.91 -8.87 -2.50
N ALA A 126 -2.97 -8.61 -3.26
CA ALA A 126 -3.64 -9.61 -4.09
C ALA A 126 -2.68 -10.22 -5.13
N ARG A 127 -2.53 -11.55 -5.11
CA ARG A 127 -1.67 -12.35 -5.99
C ARG A 127 -0.21 -11.88 -5.97
N LEU A 128 0.23 -11.30 -4.86
CA LEU A 128 1.60 -10.83 -4.71
C LEU A 128 2.51 -12.02 -4.43
N VAL A 129 3.39 -12.33 -5.39
CA VAL A 129 4.45 -13.33 -5.19
C VAL A 129 5.56 -12.70 -4.36
N VAL A 130 5.84 -13.30 -3.20
CA VAL A 130 6.89 -12.87 -2.27
C VAL A 130 7.90 -13.99 -2.04
N GLY A 131 9.07 -13.65 -1.50
CA GLY A 131 10.05 -14.64 -1.10
C GLY A 131 9.65 -15.39 0.16
N LEU A 132 9.95 -16.68 0.22
CA LEU A 132 9.73 -17.56 1.37
C LEU A 132 11.04 -18.12 1.95
N SER A 133 12.17 -17.79 1.32
CA SER A 133 13.52 -18.21 1.69
C SER A 133 14.39 -17.00 2.06
N ALA A 134 15.56 -17.28 2.63
CA ALA A 134 16.58 -16.29 2.94
C ALA A 134 17.11 -15.60 1.67
N PRO A 135 17.61 -14.35 1.78
CA PRO A 135 18.27 -13.67 0.67
C PRO A 135 19.57 -14.35 0.27
N ASP A 136 19.72 -14.61 -1.03
CA ASP A 136 21.01 -14.88 -1.65
C ASP A 136 21.51 -13.64 -2.38
N HIS A 137 22.79 -13.31 -2.20
CA HIS A 137 23.43 -12.16 -2.84
C HIS A 137 24.03 -12.53 -4.20
N PHE A 138 23.82 -11.68 -5.20
CA PHE A 138 24.31 -11.84 -6.55
C PHE A 138 24.91 -10.54 -7.08
N HIS A 139 25.99 -10.65 -7.85
CA HIS A 139 26.61 -9.55 -8.58
C HIS A 139 26.27 -9.62 -10.06
N ALA A 140 25.91 -8.47 -10.65
CA ALA A 140 25.49 -8.30 -12.03
C ALA A 140 24.47 -9.36 -12.56
N PRO A 141 23.42 -9.73 -11.79
CA PRO A 141 22.44 -10.70 -12.27
C PRO A 141 21.60 -10.10 -13.41
N LYS A 142 21.20 -10.94 -14.38
CA LYS A 142 20.17 -10.54 -15.35
C LYS A 142 18.85 -10.32 -14.62
N PHE A 143 18.21 -9.17 -14.86
CA PHE A 143 16.91 -8.86 -14.27
C PHE A 143 15.84 -9.89 -14.70
N ASN A 144 15.07 -10.37 -13.72
CA ASN A 144 13.92 -11.23 -13.95
C ASN A 144 12.74 -10.76 -13.08
N PRO A 145 11.65 -10.25 -13.68
CA PRO A 145 10.52 -9.70 -12.93
C PRO A 145 9.74 -10.77 -12.14
N LYS A 146 10.01 -12.06 -12.36
CA LYS A 146 9.36 -13.17 -11.65
C LYS A 146 10.08 -13.56 -10.35
N ILE A 147 11.29 -13.04 -10.11
CA ILE A 147 12.06 -13.36 -8.91
C ILE A 147 11.94 -12.18 -7.93
N PRO A 148 11.29 -12.38 -6.77
CA PRO A 148 11.20 -11.34 -5.76
C PRO A 148 12.58 -11.10 -5.12
N GLY A 149 12.90 -9.83 -4.93
CA GLY A 149 14.15 -9.42 -4.33
C GLY A 149 14.33 -7.91 -4.31
N SER A 150 15.54 -7.54 -3.89
CA SER A 150 16.03 -6.16 -3.83
C SER A 150 17.16 -6.01 -4.84
N TRP A 151 17.11 -4.98 -5.67
CA TRP A 151 17.99 -4.79 -6.81
C TRP A 151 18.67 -3.43 -6.72
N LEU A 152 19.99 -3.40 -6.76
CA LEU A 152 20.75 -2.17 -6.93
C LEU A 152 20.80 -1.84 -8.42
N VAL A 153 20.12 -0.76 -8.82
CA VAL A 153 20.00 -0.36 -10.24
C VAL A 153 20.20 1.15 -10.33
N ASP A 154 20.79 1.63 -11.41
CA ASP A 154 20.80 3.06 -11.73
C ASP A 154 19.61 3.42 -12.63
N LEU A 155 18.59 4.04 -12.03
CA LEU A 155 17.41 4.55 -12.74
C LEU A 155 17.47 6.07 -12.95
N SER A 156 18.60 6.72 -12.62
CA SER A 156 18.75 8.18 -12.73
C SER A 156 18.70 8.69 -14.16
N HIS A 157 18.95 7.82 -15.13
CA HIS A 157 18.88 8.15 -16.55
C HIS A 157 17.42 8.28 -17.08
N ILE A 158 16.42 7.86 -16.31
CA ILE A 158 15.02 7.89 -16.71
C ILE A 158 14.41 9.27 -16.40
N GLU A 159 13.95 9.96 -17.44
CA GLU A 159 13.27 11.25 -17.35
C GLU A 159 11.78 11.08 -17.67
N LEU A 160 10.94 11.49 -16.74
CA LEU A 160 9.48 11.48 -16.88
C LEU A 160 8.96 12.93 -16.91
N ASP A 161 7.70 13.12 -17.33
CA ASP A 161 7.06 14.43 -17.28
C ASP A 161 7.06 14.96 -15.83
N PRO A 162 7.61 16.17 -15.56
CA PRO A 162 7.77 16.68 -14.21
C PRO A 162 6.45 17.00 -13.50
N ARG A 163 5.32 16.98 -14.22
CA ARG A 163 3.97 17.09 -13.67
C ARG A 163 3.44 15.78 -13.09
N LEU A 164 4.23 14.71 -13.14
CA LEU A 164 3.95 13.43 -12.51
C LEU A 164 5.05 13.10 -11.47
N PRO A 165 4.69 12.44 -10.36
CA PRO A 165 5.70 11.93 -9.43
C PRO A 165 6.51 10.82 -10.10
N SER A 166 7.82 10.80 -9.87
CA SER A 166 8.65 9.65 -10.23
C SER A 166 8.18 8.39 -9.49
N PRO A 167 7.97 7.24 -10.16
CA PRO A 167 7.61 5.99 -9.50
C PRO A 167 8.76 5.33 -8.75
N PHE A 168 9.97 5.87 -8.89
CA PHE A 168 11.18 5.30 -8.32
C PHE A 168 11.50 5.83 -6.92
N THR A 169 10.84 6.90 -6.48
CA THR A 169 11.07 7.51 -5.16
C THR A 169 9.75 7.80 -4.46
N PRO A 170 9.69 7.73 -3.11
CA PRO A 170 8.48 8.08 -2.37
C PRO A 170 8.10 9.56 -2.48
N ASP A 171 9.09 10.44 -2.60
CA ASP A 171 8.88 11.89 -2.72
C ASP A 171 8.58 12.33 -4.17
N GLY A 172 8.56 11.38 -5.12
CA GLY A 172 8.32 11.64 -6.53
C GLY A 172 9.47 12.34 -7.25
N THR A 173 10.63 12.54 -6.63
CA THR A 173 11.81 13.13 -7.28
C THR A 173 12.52 12.13 -8.18
N ARG A 174 13.17 12.62 -9.25
CA ARG A 174 14.00 11.76 -10.10
C ARG A 174 15.21 11.24 -9.30
N PRO A 175 15.53 9.93 -9.32
CA PRO A 175 16.75 9.41 -8.71
C PRO A 175 18.00 10.10 -9.27
N THR A 176 19.02 10.29 -8.43
CA THR A 176 20.28 10.97 -8.81
C THR A 176 21.46 10.02 -9.02
N GLY A 177 21.25 8.71 -8.86
CA GLY A 177 22.25 7.67 -9.12
C GLY A 177 21.72 6.28 -8.77
N PRO A 178 22.61 5.28 -8.62
CA PRO A 178 22.25 3.93 -8.19
C PRO A 178 21.54 3.89 -6.84
N ALA A 179 20.46 3.12 -6.75
CA ALA A 179 19.72 2.89 -5.51
C ALA A 179 19.10 1.49 -5.45
N TRP A 180 18.67 1.08 -4.26
CA TRP A 180 18.00 -0.20 -4.05
C TRP A 180 16.51 -0.09 -4.32
N TYR A 181 16.02 -0.93 -5.21
CA TYR A 181 14.63 -1.00 -5.63
C TYR A 181 14.07 -2.39 -5.43
N GLN A 182 12.77 -2.49 -5.13
CA GLN A 182 12.09 -3.77 -5.12
C GLN A 182 11.77 -4.22 -6.56
N THR A 183 11.68 -5.53 -6.81
CA THR A 183 11.40 -6.11 -8.14
C THR A 183 10.29 -5.40 -8.94
N HIS A 184 9.18 -5.01 -8.33
CA HIS A 184 8.05 -4.34 -9.02
C HIS A 184 8.45 -2.96 -9.54
N THR A 185 9.26 -2.21 -8.81
CA THR A 185 9.76 -0.89 -9.23
C THR A 185 10.68 -1.01 -10.44
N VAL A 186 11.59 -2.00 -10.43
CA VAL A 186 12.49 -2.27 -11.57
C VAL A 186 11.72 -2.80 -12.78
N ALA A 187 10.75 -3.71 -12.56
CA ALA A 187 9.88 -4.20 -13.62
C ALA A 187 9.07 -3.06 -14.25
N TYR A 188 8.68 -2.07 -13.45
CA TYR A 188 7.95 -0.92 -13.96
C TYR A 188 8.81 0.02 -14.82
N ALA A 189 10.11 0.14 -14.53
CA ALA A 189 11.03 0.84 -15.44
C ALA A 189 11.05 0.19 -16.84
N GLN A 190 11.06 -1.15 -16.92
CA GLN A 190 10.92 -1.87 -18.20
C GLN A 190 9.55 -1.65 -18.86
N GLU A 191 8.46 -1.63 -18.09
CA GLU A 191 7.12 -1.33 -18.62
C GLU A 191 7.04 0.08 -19.21
N LEU A 192 7.77 1.04 -18.64
CA LEU A 192 7.91 2.40 -19.15
C LEU A 192 8.82 2.48 -20.40
N GLY A 193 9.43 1.37 -20.83
CA GLY A 193 10.24 1.28 -22.04
C GLY A 193 11.74 1.52 -21.82
N HIS A 194 12.22 1.45 -20.58
CA HIS A 194 13.63 1.67 -20.25
C HIS A 194 14.36 0.36 -19.95
N ASP A 195 15.60 0.28 -20.42
CA ASP A 195 16.48 -0.83 -20.07
C ASP A 195 16.95 -0.72 -18.62
N VAL A 196 17.14 -1.88 -17.99
CA VAL A 196 17.61 -1.98 -16.60
C VAL A 196 18.84 -2.86 -16.53
N HIS A 197 19.85 -2.37 -15.82
CA HIS A 197 21.14 -3.05 -15.66
C HIS A 197 21.43 -3.21 -14.16
N PRO A 198 20.96 -4.31 -13.52
CA PRO A 198 21.27 -4.56 -12.12
C PRO A 198 22.77 -4.67 -11.87
N ILE A 199 23.24 -3.94 -10.86
CA ILE A 199 24.62 -3.96 -10.38
C ILE A 199 24.79 -5.10 -9.38
N GLU A 200 23.85 -5.21 -8.44
CA GLU A 200 23.77 -6.27 -7.43
C GLU A 200 22.30 -6.60 -7.15
N ALA A 201 22.04 -7.78 -6.60
CA ALA A 201 20.73 -8.11 -6.09
C ALA A 201 20.77 -9.08 -4.91
N TYR A 202 19.76 -8.99 -4.05
CA TYR A 202 19.43 -10.00 -3.06
C TYR A 202 18.13 -10.68 -3.48
N LEU A 203 18.20 -11.95 -3.87
CA LEU A 203 17.10 -12.69 -4.50
C LEU A 203 16.64 -13.85 -3.63
N ARG A 204 15.37 -14.22 -3.77
CA ARG A 204 14.77 -15.35 -3.03
C ARG A 204 14.50 -16.52 -3.97
N ARG A 205 14.92 -17.73 -3.58
CA ARG A 205 14.74 -18.95 -4.38
C ARG A 205 13.35 -19.53 -4.26
N GLU A 206 12.88 -19.66 -3.02
CA GLU A 206 11.51 -20.07 -2.73
C GLU A 206 10.59 -18.86 -2.73
N THR A 207 9.44 -19.00 -3.39
CA THR A 207 8.48 -17.92 -3.56
C THR A 207 7.05 -18.44 -3.45
N GLY A 208 6.11 -17.55 -3.14
CA GLY A 208 4.69 -17.91 -3.12
C GLY A 208 3.79 -16.73 -2.83
N ALA A 209 2.49 -16.93 -3.05
CA ALA A 209 1.45 -15.95 -2.76
C ALA A 209 0.99 -16.06 -1.29
N TYR A 210 1.90 -15.71 -0.37
CA TYR A 210 1.69 -15.83 1.07
C TYR A 210 0.47 -15.03 1.54
N LEU A 211 0.30 -13.80 1.02
CA LEU A 211 -0.75 -12.87 1.45
C LEU A 211 -2.13 -13.13 0.83
N ASP A 212 -2.28 -14.08 -0.10
CA ASP A 212 -3.55 -14.27 -0.83
C ASP A 212 -4.74 -14.60 0.08
N PRO A 213 -4.65 -15.59 1.00
CA PRO A 213 -5.75 -15.85 1.93
C PRO A 213 -6.07 -14.66 2.84
N TRP A 214 -5.03 -13.94 3.29
CA TRP A 214 -5.16 -12.74 4.12
C TRP A 214 -5.89 -11.63 3.37
N HIS A 215 -5.51 -11.43 2.10
CA HIS A 215 -6.19 -10.50 1.20
C HIS A 215 -7.65 -10.87 1.03
N ASP A 216 -7.96 -12.13 0.70
CA ASP A 216 -9.32 -12.57 0.40
C ASP A 216 -10.23 -12.43 1.63
N ARG A 217 -9.72 -12.77 2.82
CA ARG A 217 -10.45 -12.60 4.08
C ARG A 217 -10.78 -11.13 4.35
N LEU A 218 -9.79 -10.25 4.31
CA LEU A 218 -9.98 -8.83 4.63
C LEU A 218 -10.79 -8.09 3.57
N LYS A 219 -10.62 -8.45 2.28
CA LYS A 219 -11.44 -7.93 1.19
C LYS A 219 -12.91 -8.28 1.41
N THR A 220 -13.21 -9.54 1.74
CA THR A 220 -14.57 -9.99 2.02
C THR A 220 -15.15 -9.24 3.22
N ALA A 221 -14.41 -9.19 4.33
CA ALA A 221 -14.81 -8.43 5.52
C ALA A 221 -15.12 -6.96 5.20
N TYR A 222 -14.26 -6.30 4.43
CA TYR A 222 -14.41 -4.89 4.03
C TYR A 222 -15.67 -4.66 3.18
N VAL A 223 -15.83 -5.46 2.12
CA VAL A 223 -16.92 -5.33 1.17
C VAL A 223 -18.26 -5.68 1.80
N ASP A 224 -18.34 -6.74 2.59
CA ASP A 224 -19.58 -7.15 3.26
C ASP A 224 -20.01 -6.10 4.30
N THR A 225 -19.03 -5.49 5.00
CA THR A 225 -19.34 -4.39 5.93
C THR A 225 -19.83 -3.14 5.22
N LEU A 226 -19.25 -2.80 4.06
CA LEU A 226 -19.79 -1.71 3.24
C LEU A 226 -21.19 -2.03 2.70
N ALA A 227 -21.45 -3.27 2.31
CA ALA A 227 -22.76 -3.68 1.82
C ALA A 227 -23.84 -3.59 2.91
N ASP A 228 -23.53 -4.01 4.15
CA ASP A 228 -24.44 -3.81 5.30
C ASP A 228 -24.70 -2.32 5.60
N LEU A 229 -23.73 -1.46 5.28
CA LEU A 229 -23.85 0.00 5.35
C LEU A 229 -24.47 0.60 4.08
N GLY A 230 -25.09 -0.19 3.22
CA GLY A 230 -25.79 0.27 2.02
C GLY A 230 -24.91 0.63 0.83
N VAL A 231 -23.59 0.42 0.89
CA VAL A 231 -22.66 0.68 -0.22
C VAL A 231 -22.34 -0.63 -0.94
N THR A 232 -23.14 -0.97 -1.96
CA THR A 232 -23.00 -2.21 -2.72
C THR A 232 -22.28 -2.01 -4.06
N LYS A 233 -21.92 -3.12 -4.74
CA LYS A 233 -21.15 -3.08 -6.01
C LYS A 233 -22.03 -2.76 -7.22
N GLU A 234 -23.34 -2.89 -7.05
CA GLU A 234 -24.36 -2.73 -8.08
C GLU A 234 -24.82 -1.28 -8.21
N LEU A 235 -24.45 -0.43 -7.24
CA LEU A 235 -24.70 1.01 -7.32
C LEU A 235 -23.98 1.59 -8.54
N ASP A 236 -24.70 2.42 -9.29
CA ASP A 236 -24.05 3.32 -10.25
C ASP A 236 -23.21 4.36 -9.51
N ASP A 237 -22.37 5.09 -10.25
CA ASP A 237 -21.40 5.97 -9.63
C ASP A 237 -22.03 7.14 -8.85
N ARG A 238 -23.21 7.64 -9.25
CA ARG A 238 -23.91 8.70 -8.51
C ARG A 238 -24.49 8.15 -7.21
N ALA A 239 -25.14 7.00 -7.27
CA ALA A 239 -25.68 6.33 -6.10
C ALA A 239 -24.57 5.90 -5.14
N PHE A 240 -23.43 5.44 -5.66
CA PHE A 240 -22.24 5.11 -4.87
C PHE A 240 -21.70 6.33 -4.11
N LEU A 241 -21.55 7.49 -4.77
CA LEU A 241 -21.08 8.71 -4.12
C LEU A 241 -22.05 9.16 -3.00
N ALA A 242 -23.35 9.15 -3.27
CA ALA A 242 -24.37 9.49 -2.28
C ALA A 242 -24.38 8.52 -1.08
N ALA A 243 -24.27 7.21 -1.35
CA ALA A 243 -24.18 6.22 -0.28
C ALA A 243 -22.91 6.39 0.56
N MET A 244 -21.76 6.67 -0.08
CA MET A 244 -20.49 6.91 0.60
C MET A 244 -20.50 8.18 1.47
N GLU A 245 -21.30 9.18 1.16
CA GLU A 245 -21.46 10.37 2.00
C GLU A 245 -22.16 10.06 3.33
N GLN A 246 -23.12 9.13 3.31
CA GLN A 246 -24.03 8.86 4.44
C GLN A 246 -23.76 7.54 5.18
N HIS A 247 -22.90 6.67 4.64
CA HIS A 247 -22.73 5.30 5.16
C HIS A 247 -22.34 5.24 6.64
N LYS A 248 -21.60 6.23 7.16
CA LYS A 248 -21.15 6.24 8.56
C LYS A 248 -22.27 6.53 9.56
N GLN A 249 -23.33 7.21 9.10
CA GLN A 249 -24.47 7.62 9.91
C GLN A 249 -25.55 6.54 9.97
N ILE A 250 -25.51 5.56 9.06
CA ILE A 250 -26.50 4.46 8.98
C ILE A 250 -26.41 3.55 10.20
N ASP A 251 -25.21 3.09 10.54
CA ASP A 251 -24.96 2.26 11.71
C ASP A 251 -23.57 2.58 12.29
N PRO A 252 -23.49 3.35 13.39
CA PRO A 252 -22.22 3.74 14.00
C PRO A 252 -21.32 2.57 14.42
N ALA A 253 -21.90 1.42 14.79
CA ALA A 253 -21.11 0.28 15.22
C ALA A 253 -20.57 -0.51 14.01
N LEU A 254 -21.34 -0.65 12.92
CA LEU A 254 -20.77 -1.18 11.67
C LEU A 254 -19.74 -0.22 11.05
N ALA A 255 -19.92 1.10 11.19
CA ALA A 255 -18.91 2.08 10.81
C ALA A 255 -17.61 1.91 11.63
N ALA A 256 -17.73 1.60 12.94
CA ALA A 256 -16.58 1.26 13.77
C ALA A 256 -15.90 -0.05 13.34
N VAL A 257 -16.68 -1.08 12.97
CA VAL A 257 -16.14 -2.34 12.39
C VAL A 257 -15.38 -2.05 11.09
N LEU A 258 -15.94 -1.23 10.20
CA LEU A 258 -15.29 -0.84 8.95
C LEU A 258 -13.95 -0.13 9.22
N GLY A 259 -13.93 0.79 10.19
CA GLY A 259 -12.72 1.45 10.66
C GLY A 259 -11.68 0.46 11.20
N ALA A 260 -12.11 -0.50 12.03
CA ALA A 260 -11.24 -1.55 12.56
C ALA A 260 -10.64 -2.44 11.46
N ILE A 261 -11.44 -2.85 10.46
CA ILE A 261 -10.95 -3.62 9.30
C ILE A 261 -9.88 -2.84 8.53
N LYS A 262 -10.10 -1.54 8.26
CA LYS A 262 -9.11 -0.67 7.61
C LYS A 262 -7.82 -0.56 8.42
N ALA A 263 -7.93 -0.36 9.73
CA ALA A 263 -6.79 -0.31 10.63
C ALA A 263 -6.03 -1.65 10.68
N THR A 264 -6.72 -2.79 10.56
CA THR A 264 -6.12 -4.12 10.50
C THR A 264 -5.29 -4.32 9.23
N VAL A 265 -5.77 -3.83 8.09
CA VAL A 265 -4.99 -3.81 6.83
C VAL A 265 -3.72 -2.96 6.99
N LYS A 266 -3.87 -1.69 7.40
CA LYS A 266 -2.75 -0.72 7.53
C LYS A 266 -1.72 -1.20 8.55
N GLY A 267 -2.19 -1.54 9.75
CA GLY A 267 -1.34 -1.99 10.85
C GLY A 267 -0.68 -3.34 10.59
N GLY A 268 -1.37 -4.29 9.96
CA GLY A 268 -0.82 -5.60 9.61
C GLY A 268 0.38 -5.49 8.66
N VAL A 269 0.26 -4.64 7.61
CA VAL A 269 1.38 -4.36 6.68
C VAL A 269 2.50 -3.58 7.38
N GLY A 270 2.17 -2.59 8.22
CA GLY A 270 3.15 -1.82 8.98
C GLY A 270 4.02 -2.69 9.90
N LYS A 271 3.40 -3.66 10.58
CA LYS A 271 4.08 -4.57 11.52
C LYS A 271 5.10 -5.51 10.87
N LEU A 272 5.07 -5.69 9.56
CA LEU A 272 6.07 -6.47 8.82
C LEU A 272 7.48 -5.85 8.88
N ARG A 273 7.59 -4.54 9.18
CA ARG A 273 8.87 -3.82 9.41
C ARG A 273 8.79 -3.00 10.70
N GLU A 274 8.26 -3.61 11.76
CA GLU A 274 8.14 -2.95 13.06
C GLU A 274 9.53 -2.60 13.60
N ARG A 275 9.74 -1.31 13.88
CA ARG A 275 10.97 -0.77 14.47
C ARG A 275 11.04 -1.04 15.98
N PRO A 276 12.23 -1.02 16.60
CA PRO A 276 12.36 -1.09 18.05
C PRO A 276 11.63 0.07 18.73
N GLN A 277 11.07 -0.21 19.92
CA GLN A 277 10.38 0.78 20.75
C GLN A 277 11.21 1.10 22.00
N GLY A 278 11.12 2.34 22.47
CA GLY A 278 11.71 2.78 23.74
C GLY A 278 12.96 3.64 23.61
N LYS A 279 13.07 4.66 24.49
CA LYS A 279 14.15 5.67 24.46
C LYS A 279 15.56 5.15 24.75
N HIS A 280 15.68 3.93 25.28
CA HIS A 280 16.95 3.33 25.72
C HIS A 280 17.44 2.20 24.79
N TYR A 281 16.75 1.96 23.68
CA TYR A 281 17.21 1.01 22.69
C TYR A 281 18.56 1.45 22.11
N LYS A 282 19.47 0.49 21.89
CA LYS A 282 20.75 0.73 21.23
C LYS A 282 20.78 0.04 19.88
N ASP A 283 21.25 0.77 18.87
CA ASP A 283 21.44 0.26 17.53
C ASP A 283 22.27 -1.04 17.56
N GLY A 284 21.80 -2.05 16.84
CA GLY A 284 22.41 -3.37 16.78
C GLY A 284 21.95 -4.36 17.85
N GLU A 285 21.13 -3.94 18.83
CA GLU A 285 20.49 -4.86 19.77
C GLU A 285 19.25 -5.51 19.14
N PRO A 286 18.96 -6.81 19.40
CA PRO A 286 17.74 -7.43 18.94
C PRO A 286 16.51 -6.90 19.70
N TRP A 287 15.35 -6.82 19.02
CA TRP A 287 14.07 -6.43 19.65
C TRP A 287 12.96 -7.46 19.41
N PRO A 288 11.89 -7.48 20.22
CA PRO A 288 10.91 -8.57 20.19
C PRO A 288 10.27 -8.83 18.82
N ALA A 289 10.05 -7.79 18.02
CA ALA A 289 9.37 -7.93 16.74
C ALA A 289 10.17 -8.77 15.73
N MET A 290 11.51 -8.70 15.73
CA MET A 290 12.36 -9.44 14.78
C MET A 290 12.39 -10.95 15.03
N GLN A 291 11.96 -11.39 16.23
CA GLN A 291 11.87 -12.80 16.58
C GLN A 291 10.64 -13.49 15.95
N ARG A 292 9.78 -12.73 15.26
CA ARG A 292 8.60 -13.26 14.58
C ARG A 292 8.95 -13.64 13.14
N PRO A 293 8.52 -14.81 12.64
CA PRO A 293 8.64 -15.14 11.22
C PRO A 293 7.97 -14.13 10.28
N THR A 294 6.99 -13.37 10.79
CA THR A 294 6.27 -12.32 10.05
C THR A 294 6.99 -10.98 10.00
N TRP A 295 8.11 -10.80 10.72
CA TRP A 295 8.96 -9.62 10.50
C TRP A 295 9.71 -9.80 9.18
N ARG A 296 9.13 -9.24 8.13
CA ARG A 296 9.50 -9.44 6.72
C ARG A 296 9.45 -8.10 5.98
N PRO A 297 10.49 -7.25 6.17
CA PRO A 297 10.54 -5.94 5.53
C PRO A 297 10.50 -6.02 4.00
N ASP A 298 10.98 -7.12 3.41
CA ASP A 298 10.94 -7.39 1.98
C ASP A 298 9.49 -7.61 1.46
N ILE A 299 8.62 -8.25 2.25
CA ILE A 299 7.20 -8.41 1.92
C ILE A 299 6.50 -7.05 1.99
N ARG A 300 6.78 -6.25 3.02
CA ARG A 300 6.24 -4.88 3.15
C ARG A 300 6.62 -4.03 1.93
N ALA A 301 7.92 -4.04 1.59
CA ALA A 301 8.45 -3.36 0.43
C ALA A 301 7.75 -3.78 -0.87
N ALA A 302 7.50 -5.09 -1.07
CA ALA A 302 6.83 -5.60 -2.25
C ALA A 302 5.35 -5.14 -2.35
N VAL A 303 4.64 -5.03 -1.22
CA VAL A 303 3.27 -4.49 -1.18
C VAL A 303 3.28 -3.01 -1.57
N ILE A 304 4.18 -2.23 -0.97
CA ILE A 304 4.24 -0.78 -1.18
C ILE A 304 4.71 -0.43 -2.60
N SER A 305 5.76 -1.08 -3.10
CA SER A 305 6.27 -0.86 -4.45
C SER A 305 5.20 -1.15 -5.50
N LYS A 306 4.47 -2.26 -5.36
CA LYS A 306 3.35 -2.60 -6.24
C LYS A 306 2.20 -1.59 -6.14
N ALA A 307 1.90 -1.09 -4.93
CA ALA A 307 0.90 -0.04 -4.76
C ALA A 307 1.32 1.26 -5.47
N ARG A 308 2.56 1.70 -5.31
CA ARG A 308 3.10 2.92 -5.94
C ARG A 308 3.13 2.81 -7.47
N VAL A 309 3.58 1.68 -7.99
CA VAL A 309 3.54 1.37 -9.44
C VAL A 309 2.11 1.37 -9.98
N ASN A 310 1.16 0.75 -9.27
CA ASN A 310 -0.25 0.76 -9.66
C ASN A 310 -0.86 2.17 -9.65
N MET A 311 -0.50 2.99 -8.66
CA MET A 311 -0.88 4.40 -8.62
C MET A 311 -0.33 5.14 -9.83
N HIS A 312 0.99 5.06 -10.09
CA HIS A 312 1.61 5.75 -11.23
C HIS A 312 1.00 5.34 -12.57
N ARG A 313 0.65 4.06 -12.76
CA ARG A 313 -0.05 3.58 -13.95
C ARG A 313 -1.42 4.27 -14.12
N LYS A 314 -2.17 4.47 -13.03
CA LYS A 314 -3.44 5.22 -13.07
C LYS A 314 -3.22 6.69 -13.42
N LEU A 315 -2.21 7.34 -12.83
CA LEU A 315 -1.86 8.72 -13.13
C LEU A 315 -1.51 8.91 -14.63
N ASN A 316 -0.63 8.06 -15.16
CA ASN A 316 -0.28 8.05 -16.58
C ASN A 316 -1.51 7.87 -17.48
N ASN A 317 -2.44 6.98 -17.11
CA ASN A 317 -3.66 6.77 -17.88
C ASN A 317 -4.61 7.97 -17.79
N MET A 318 -4.71 8.64 -16.64
CA MET A 318 -5.49 9.88 -16.52
C MET A 318 -4.95 10.94 -17.48
N VAL A 319 -3.64 11.20 -17.45
CA VAL A 319 -3.00 12.15 -18.37
C VAL A 319 -3.31 11.81 -19.83
N ARG A 320 -3.18 10.54 -20.22
CA ARG A 320 -3.46 10.09 -21.60
C ARG A 320 -4.93 10.24 -22.01
N MET A 321 -5.86 10.08 -21.07
CA MET A 321 -7.31 10.05 -21.37
C MET A 321 -7.98 11.42 -21.24
N THR A 322 -7.51 12.27 -20.33
CA THR A 322 -8.16 13.53 -19.97
C THR A 322 -7.26 14.75 -20.15
N GLY A 323 -5.95 14.56 -20.29
CA GLY A 323 -4.97 15.66 -20.29
C GLY A 323 -4.72 16.26 -18.90
N LEU A 324 -5.43 15.80 -17.87
CA LEU A 324 -5.30 16.33 -16.51
C LEU A 324 -4.14 15.69 -15.77
N TYR A 325 -3.39 16.52 -15.07
CA TYR A 325 -2.28 16.12 -14.22
C TYR A 325 -2.67 16.28 -12.74
N PRO A 326 -2.17 15.40 -11.85
CA PRO A 326 -2.42 15.53 -10.42
C PRO A 326 -1.74 16.79 -9.85
N LEU A 327 -2.38 17.42 -8.86
CA LEU A 327 -1.80 18.50 -8.06
C LEU A 327 -0.90 17.94 -6.96
N ALA A 328 -1.32 16.82 -6.36
CA ALA A 328 -0.58 16.17 -5.30
C ALA A 328 -1.01 14.71 -5.13
N VAL A 329 -0.11 13.92 -4.53
CA VAL A 329 -0.36 12.52 -4.15
C VAL A 329 0.17 12.30 -2.73
N LEU A 330 -0.65 11.71 -1.87
CA LEU A 330 -0.26 11.28 -0.52
C LEU A 330 -0.80 9.87 -0.28
N SER A 331 0.11 8.91 -0.16
CA SER A 331 -0.21 7.48 -0.08
C SER A 331 -1.09 7.02 -1.25
N ASP A 332 -2.39 6.88 -1.00
CA ASP A 332 -3.44 6.39 -1.89
C ASP A 332 -4.47 7.48 -2.25
N CYS A 333 -4.27 8.70 -1.73
CA CYS A 333 -5.03 9.88 -2.07
C CYS A 333 -4.33 10.69 -3.18
N VAL A 334 -5.07 11.07 -4.22
CA VAL A 334 -4.63 11.95 -5.30
C VAL A 334 -5.59 13.13 -5.46
N VAL A 335 -5.07 14.33 -5.66
CA VAL A 335 -5.87 15.53 -5.90
C VAL A 335 -5.73 15.97 -7.35
N TYR A 336 -6.85 16.19 -8.04
CA TYR A 336 -6.90 16.71 -9.41
C TYR A 336 -7.58 18.07 -9.44
N PRO A 337 -7.18 18.97 -10.37
CA PRO A 337 -8.01 20.12 -10.69
C PRO A 337 -9.27 19.65 -11.44
N SER A 338 -10.40 20.30 -11.22
CA SER A 338 -11.71 19.83 -11.70
C SER A 338 -12.64 20.97 -12.10
N PRO A 339 -13.41 20.82 -13.21
CA PRO A 339 -14.43 21.79 -13.62
C PRO A 339 -15.67 21.80 -12.72
N GLY A 340 -15.89 20.73 -11.94
CA GLY A 340 -16.99 20.62 -10.99
C GLY A 340 -16.55 19.98 -9.67
N ASP A 341 -17.47 19.90 -8.72
CA ASP A 341 -17.23 19.42 -7.36
C ASP A 341 -17.30 17.89 -7.24
N SER A 342 -17.45 17.16 -8.34
CA SER A 342 -17.59 15.71 -8.35
C SER A 342 -16.44 15.03 -9.10
N PRO A 343 -16.00 13.83 -8.67
CA PRO A 343 -15.18 12.96 -9.50
C PRO A 343 -15.77 12.71 -10.89
N LEU A 344 -17.11 12.74 -11.01
CA LEU A 344 -17.80 12.54 -12.29
C LEU A 344 -17.51 13.63 -13.33
N ASP A 345 -17.03 14.78 -12.90
CA ASP A 345 -16.77 15.93 -13.79
C ASP A 345 -15.42 15.81 -14.53
N PHE A 346 -14.56 14.89 -14.12
CA PHE A 346 -13.24 14.71 -14.75
C PHE A 346 -12.79 13.26 -14.93
N LEU A 347 -13.44 12.28 -14.29
CA LEU A 347 -13.10 10.87 -14.50
C LEU A 347 -13.41 10.45 -15.95
N PRO A 348 -12.56 9.62 -16.57
CA PRO A 348 -12.72 9.27 -17.98
C PRO A 348 -13.82 8.22 -18.18
N TYR A 349 -14.93 8.62 -18.80
CA TYR A 349 -16.00 7.73 -19.23
C TYR A 349 -16.02 7.59 -20.76
N ALA A 350 -16.36 6.40 -21.25
CA ALA A 350 -16.66 6.20 -22.66
C ALA A 350 -18.02 6.84 -23.01
N ALA A 351 -18.27 7.09 -24.29
CA ALA A 351 -19.56 7.59 -24.77
C ALA A 351 -20.76 6.70 -24.39
N SER A 352 -20.50 5.42 -24.08
CA SER A 352 -21.49 4.48 -23.55
C SER A 352 -21.83 4.68 -22.07
N GLY A 353 -21.23 5.65 -21.39
CA GLY A 353 -21.38 5.90 -19.96
C GLY A 353 -20.60 4.94 -19.06
N LYS A 354 -19.71 4.10 -19.62
CA LYS A 354 -18.88 3.16 -18.84
C LYS A 354 -17.53 3.78 -18.48
N PRO A 355 -17.01 3.57 -17.25
CA PRO A 355 -15.67 4.03 -16.88
C PRO A 355 -14.59 3.41 -17.79
N GLN A 356 -13.68 4.23 -18.30
CA GLN A 356 -12.57 3.77 -19.13
C GLN A 356 -11.62 2.86 -18.31
N PRO A 357 -11.10 1.77 -18.90
CA PRO A 357 -10.19 0.87 -18.20
C PRO A 357 -8.82 1.52 -17.99
N GLY A 358 -8.18 1.26 -16.86
CA GLY A 358 -6.80 1.67 -16.57
C GLY A 358 -6.65 2.95 -15.75
N GLY A 359 -7.64 3.85 -15.78
CA GLY A 359 -7.68 5.05 -14.92
C GLY A 359 -8.22 4.79 -13.50
N PHE A 360 -8.65 5.86 -12.84
CA PHE A 360 -9.44 5.77 -11.62
C PHE A 360 -10.88 5.38 -11.97
N ARG A 361 -11.50 4.57 -11.10
CA ARG A 361 -12.88 4.12 -11.22
C ARG A 361 -13.50 4.11 -9.83
N LEU A 362 -14.71 4.62 -9.71
CA LEU A 362 -15.44 4.63 -8.46
C LEU A 362 -15.92 3.22 -8.08
N GLY A 363 -16.05 2.97 -6.78
CA GLY A 363 -16.68 1.76 -6.26
C GLY A 363 -16.10 1.28 -4.93
N PRO A 364 -16.77 0.33 -4.25
CA PRO A 364 -16.46 -0.06 -2.87
C PRO A 364 -15.35 -1.10 -2.73
N THR A 365 -14.83 -1.65 -3.84
CA THR A 365 -13.85 -2.76 -3.78
C THR A 365 -12.42 -2.24 -3.62
N PRO A 366 -11.51 -2.99 -2.95
CA PRO A 366 -10.12 -2.59 -2.85
C PRO A 366 -9.48 -2.18 -4.18
N GLY A 367 -8.79 -1.03 -4.19
CA GLY A 367 -8.14 -0.46 -5.38
C GLY A 367 -9.03 0.39 -6.30
N LEU A 368 -10.34 0.48 -6.01
CA LEU A 368 -11.25 1.46 -6.61
C LEU A 368 -11.28 2.75 -5.80
N ALA A 369 -11.57 3.87 -6.47
CA ALA A 369 -11.58 5.20 -5.88
C ALA A 369 -12.91 5.50 -5.15
N LYS A 370 -12.82 6.41 -4.18
CA LYS A 370 -13.94 7.15 -3.58
C LYS A 370 -13.58 8.63 -3.54
N LEU A 371 -14.58 9.48 -3.39
CA LEU A 371 -14.38 10.88 -3.07
C LEU A 371 -13.80 10.98 -1.64
N GLU A 372 -12.69 11.70 -1.51
CA GLU A 372 -12.07 11.98 -0.21
C GLU A 372 -12.43 13.40 0.27
N GLY A 373 -12.51 14.36 -0.64
CA GLY A 373 -12.89 15.72 -0.32
C GLY A 373 -12.88 16.63 -1.55
N VAL A 374 -13.47 17.81 -1.39
CA VAL A 374 -13.57 18.84 -2.43
C VAL A 374 -13.22 20.17 -1.80
N GLN A 375 -12.36 20.92 -2.44
CA GLN A 375 -11.98 22.28 -2.05
C GLN A 375 -11.92 23.18 -3.30
N SER A 376 -11.73 24.48 -3.10
CA SER A 376 -11.49 25.37 -4.25
C SER A 376 -10.08 25.14 -4.82
N MET A 377 -9.91 25.41 -6.12
CA MET A 377 -8.58 25.35 -6.74
C MET A 377 -7.62 26.35 -6.09
N LEU A 378 -8.11 27.56 -5.77
CA LEU A 378 -7.33 28.58 -5.05
C LEU A 378 -6.80 28.09 -3.70
N TRP A 379 -7.60 27.31 -2.96
CA TRP A 379 -7.16 26.69 -1.70
C TRP A 379 -6.02 25.70 -1.94
N ALA A 380 -6.09 24.90 -3.01
CA ALA A 380 -5.05 23.93 -3.31
C ALA A 380 -3.75 24.64 -3.71
N VAL A 381 -3.82 25.69 -4.53
CA VAL A 381 -2.66 26.50 -4.92
C VAL A 381 -1.99 27.15 -3.71
N ASP A 382 -2.76 27.77 -2.80
CA ASP A 382 -2.23 28.39 -1.57
C ASP A 382 -1.46 27.37 -0.68
N LEU A 383 -1.93 26.13 -0.59
CA LEU A 383 -1.19 25.07 0.11
C LEU A 383 0.09 24.68 -0.64
N MET A 384 0.02 24.53 -1.97
CA MET A 384 1.17 24.15 -2.79
C MET A 384 2.28 25.21 -2.74
N GLU A 385 1.94 26.51 -2.77
CA GLU A 385 2.89 27.63 -2.62
C GLU A 385 3.60 27.59 -1.26
N LYS A 386 2.93 27.10 -0.21
CA LYS A 386 3.51 26.89 1.13
C LYS A 386 4.31 25.60 1.24
N GLY A 387 4.42 24.82 0.17
CA GLY A 387 5.05 23.49 0.17
C GLY A 387 4.25 22.43 0.96
N LEU A 388 2.98 22.68 1.25
CA LEU A 388 2.08 21.74 1.90
C LEU A 388 1.41 20.84 0.85
N ASN A 389 1.06 19.62 1.24
CA ASN A 389 0.41 18.66 0.36
C ASN A 389 -1.13 18.78 0.47
N PRO A 390 -1.85 19.26 -0.57
CA PRO A 390 -3.31 19.36 -0.54
C PRO A 390 -4.01 18.04 -0.19
N ALA A 391 -3.47 16.89 -0.60
CA ALA A 391 -4.07 15.59 -0.31
C ALA A 391 -4.17 15.30 1.20
N ARG A 392 -3.29 15.89 2.03
CA ARG A 392 -3.35 15.78 3.49
C ARG A 392 -4.58 16.48 4.10
N HIS A 393 -5.03 17.57 3.48
CA HIS A 393 -6.04 18.47 4.05
C HIS A 393 -7.38 18.45 3.27
N ILE A 394 -7.45 17.70 2.17
CA ILE A 394 -8.56 17.76 1.20
C ILE A 394 -9.94 17.46 1.80
N LYS A 395 -9.99 16.60 2.82
CA LYS A 395 -11.22 16.20 3.51
C LYS A 395 -11.90 17.35 4.28
N GLY A 396 -11.17 18.42 4.59
CA GLY A 396 -11.64 19.51 5.44
C GLY A 396 -11.63 19.13 6.93
N GLY A 397 -11.02 19.98 7.76
CA GLY A 397 -10.72 19.70 9.16
C GLY A 397 -9.34 19.03 9.28
N ASP A 398 -8.43 19.65 10.04
CA ASP A 398 -7.08 19.14 10.28
C ASP A 398 -7.12 17.68 10.76
N ALA A 399 -6.92 16.75 9.83
CA ALA A 399 -6.78 15.32 10.09
C ALA A 399 -5.41 15.06 10.74
N VAL A 400 -5.22 15.60 11.94
CA VAL A 400 -4.03 15.40 12.79
C VAL A 400 -4.15 14.09 13.59
N LEU A 401 -5.11 13.20 13.28
CA LEU A 401 -5.42 12.03 14.11
C LEU A 401 -5.47 10.68 13.37
N ASP A 402 -4.74 10.51 12.26
CA ASP A 402 -4.59 9.17 11.64
C ASP A 402 -3.12 8.75 11.41
N GLU A 403 -2.17 9.55 11.92
CA GLU A 403 -0.75 9.19 12.11
C GLU A 403 -0.53 8.78 13.57
N GLY A 404 -1.04 7.62 13.97
CA GLY A 404 -0.78 7.01 15.27
C GLY A 404 -0.16 5.63 15.12
N GLU A 405 1.18 5.58 15.24
CA GLU A 405 2.12 4.46 15.49
C GLU A 405 1.82 3.05 14.95
#